data_AF-A0A087THR6-F1
#
_entry.id   AF-A0A087THR6-F1
#
_cell.length_a   1.000
_cell.length_b   1.000
_cell.length_c   1.000
_cell.angle_alpha   90.00
_cell.angle_beta   90.00
_cell.angle_gamma   90.00
#
_symmetry.space_group_name_H-M   'P 1'
#
loop_
_entity.id
_entity.type
_entity.pdbx_description
1 polymer ?
#
loop_
_entity_poly.entity_id
_entity_poly.type
_entity_poly.pdbx_seq_one_letter_code
_entity_poly.pdbx_strand_id
1 'polypeptide(L)'
;MFKTISSPADCEIRAMIKFLNARNVKPVEIYRQVTEVYGEYAISDGMVRKWVRMFNAGRTNVHAEARSGRPVVTDDLVRKVDEAIHENRRFTMTTLSEAFPQISRTVLFEIVSDHLNYCKLCSRWVPKMLTDVHKTRRYAY
;
A
#
# COMPACT_ATOMS: atom_id res chain seq x y z
N MET A 1 -30.79 -33.63 -0.33
CA MET A 1 -29.32 -33.57 -0.48
C MET A 1 -28.98 -32.27 -1.16
N PHE A 2 -28.19 -31.39 -0.52
CA PHE A 2 -27.77 -30.13 -1.13
C PHE A 2 -26.78 -30.41 -2.26
N LYS A 3 -26.78 -29.56 -3.28
CA LYS A 3 -25.76 -29.60 -4.32
C LYS A 3 -24.45 -29.10 -3.70
N THR A 4 -23.41 -29.92 -3.76
CA THR A 4 -22.07 -29.50 -3.36
C THR A 4 -21.52 -28.50 -4.37
N ILE A 5 -21.05 -27.36 -3.89
CA ILE A 5 -20.34 -26.36 -4.71
C ILE A 5 -18.87 -26.79 -4.77
N SER A 6 -18.40 -27.14 -5.97
CA SER A 6 -17.01 -27.51 -6.19
C SER A 6 -16.12 -26.26 -6.29
N SER A 7 -14.97 -26.26 -5.61
CA SER A 7 -13.95 -25.21 -5.66
C SER A 7 -14.48 -23.78 -5.42
N PRO A 8 -15.10 -23.50 -4.26
CA PRO A 8 -15.51 -22.14 -3.92
C PRO A 8 -14.32 -21.21 -3.75
N ALA A 9 -14.50 -19.93 -4.08
CA ALA A 9 -13.55 -18.91 -3.69
C ALA A 9 -13.63 -18.66 -2.18
N ASP A 10 -12.49 -18.39 -1.56
CA ASP A 10 -12.37 -18.07 -0.13
C ASP A 10 -13.36 -16.99 0.34
N CYS A 11 -13.58 -15.97 -0.49
CA CYS A 11 -14.50 -14.88 -0.18
C CYS A 11 -15.97 -15.33 -0.11
N GLU A 12 -16.37 -16.35 -0.88
CA GLU A 12 -17.73 -16.88 -0.87
C GLU A 12 -18.03 -17.57 0.46
N ILE A 13 -17.12 -18.43 0.91
CA ILE A 13 -17.24 -19.11 2.22
C ILE A 13 -17.31 -18.06 3.34
N ARG A 14 -16.43 -17.04 3.29
CA ARG A 14 -16.40 -15.97 4.30
C ARG A 14 -17.66 -15.11 4.27
N ALA A 15 -18.26 -14.89 3.10
CA ALA A 15 -19.55 -14.22 2.97
C ALA A 15 -20.68 -15.04 3.59
N MET A 16 -20.69 -16.36 3.37
CA MET A 16 -21.66 -17.25 4.03
C MET A 16 -21.51 -17.23 5.56
N ILE A 17 -20.28 -17.28 6.07
CA ILE A 17 -20.00 -17.16 7.51
C ILE A 17 -20.52 -15.82 8.04
N LYS A 18 -20.27 -14.72 7.34
CA LYS A 18 -20.75 -13.38 7.71
C LYS A 18 -22.27 -13.33 7.80
N PHE A 19 -22.95 -13.88 6.78
CA PHE A 19 -24.42 -13.94 6.71
C PHE A 19 -25.01 -14.76 7.86
N LEU A 20 -24.50 -15.97 8.11
CA LEU A 20 -24.99 -16.83 9.18
C LEU A 20 -24.66 -16.26 10.57
N ASN A 21 -23.52 -15.60 10.74
CA ASN A 21 -23.17 -14.91 11.97
C ASN A 21 -24.14 -13.75 12.25
N ALA A 22 -24.50 -12.96 11.23
CA ALA A 22 -25.49 -11.89 11.36
C ALA A 22 -26.89 -12.40 11.75
N ARG A 23 -27.19 -13.67 11.43
CA ARG A 23 -28.41 -14.37 11.87
C ARG A 23 -28.27 -14.99 13.28
N ASN A 24 -27.20 -14.71 14.01
CA ASN A 24 -26.90 -15.27 15.34
C ASN A 24 -26.81 -16.80 15.37
N VAL A 25 -26.41 -17.43 14.27
CA VAL A 25 -26.17 -18.88 14.23
C VAL A 25 -24.89 -19.18 15.02
N LYS A 26 -24.92 -20.22 15.87
CA LYS A 26 -23.74 -20.61 16.67
C LYS A 26 -22.60 -21.08 15.74
N PRO A 27 -21.32 -20.77 16.05
CA PRO A 27 -20.18 -21.11 15.18
C PRO A 27 -20.10 -22.59 14.77
N VAL A 28 -20.47 -23.51 15.68
CA VAL A 28 -20.51 -24.96 15.41
C VAL A 28 -21.51 -25.32 14.32
N GLU A 29 -22.67 -24.64 14.29
CA GLU A 29 -23.71 -24.86 13.29
C GLU A 29 -23.36 -24.17 11.97
N ILE A 30 -22.67 -23.03 12.03
CA ILE A 30 -22.10 -22.38 10.84
C ILE A 30 -21.11 -23.35 10.15
N TYR A 31 -20.21 -23.97 10.92
CA TYR A 31 -19.27 -24.95 10.39
C TYR A 31 -19.99 -26.11 9.69
N ARG A 32 -21.02 -26.70 10.33
CA ARG A 32 -21.82 -27.79 9.77
C ARG A 32 -22.49 -27.40 8.45
N GLN A 33 -23.11 -26.22 8.38
CA GLN A 33 -23.80 -25.76 7.17
C GLN A 33 -22.82 -25.45 6.03
N VAL A 34 -21.66 -24.88 6.36
CA VAL A 34 -20.61 -24.59 5.37
C VAL A 34 -20.01 -25.87 4.82
N THR A 35 -19.70 -26.87 5.65
CA THR A 35 -19.16 -28.15 5.18
C THR A 35 -20.18 -28.98 4.40
N GLU A 36 -21.47 -28.88 4.73
CA GLU A 36 -22.56 -29.53 3.98
C GLU A 36 -22.68 -29.00 2.53
N VAL A 37 -22.38 -27.72 2.30
CA VAL A 37 -22.50 -27.08 0.98
C VAL A 37 -21.18 -27.08 0.20
N TYR A 38 -20.06 -26.81 0.87
CA TYR A 38 -18.76 -26.59 0.21
C TYR A 38 -17.78 -27.77 0.37
N GLY A 39 -18.12 -28.77 1.18
CA GLY A 39 -17.30 -29.95 1.44
C GLY A 39 -16.42 -29.81 2.70
N GLU A 40 -15.98 -30.96 3.21
CA GLU A 40 -15.24 -31.07 4.48
C GLU A 40 -13.86 -30.39 4.45
N TYR A 41 -13.25 -30.29 3.27
CA TYR A 41 -11.92 -29.71 3.07
C TYR A 41 -11.93 -28.20 2.74
N ALA A 42 -13.10 -27.57 2.65
CA ALA A 42 -13.22 -26.18 2.22
C ALA A 42 -12.75 -25.17 3.29
N ILE A 43 -13.05 -25.44 4.57
CA ILE A 43 -12.63 -24.60 5.70
C ILE A 43 -12.61 -25.39 7.01
N SER A 44 -11.67 -25.08 7.90
CA SER A 44 -11.62 -25.69 9.23
C SER A 44 -12.52 -24.98 10.25
N ASP A 45 -13.00 -25.71 11.27
CA ASP A 45 -13.78 -25.14 12.38
C ASP A 45 -13.05 -23.97 13.06
N GLY A 46 -11.73 -24.10 13.25
CA GLY A 46 -10.90 -23.02 13.80
C GLY A 46 -10.94 -21.74 12.96
N MET A 47 -10.95 -21.87 11.62
CA MET A 47 -11.04 -20.73 10.71
C MET A 47 -12.44 -20.10 10.74
N VAL A 48 -13.50 -20.90 10.81
CA VAL A 48 -14.88 -20.40 10.99
C VAL A 48 -14.99 -19.56 12.26
N ARG A 49 -14.52 -20.10 13.40
CA ARG A 49 -14.52 -19.37 14.68
C ARG A 49 -13.69 -18.08 14.63
N LYS A 50 -12.56 -18.10 13.92
CA LYS A 50 -11.73 -16.90 13.70
C LYS A 50 -12.51 -15.83 12.93
N TRP A 51 -13.16 -16.19 11.83
CA TRP A 51 -13.98 -15.25 11.05
C TRP A 51 -15.16 -14.69 11.83
N VAL A 52 -15.88 -15.53 12.58
CA VAL A 52 -16.95 -15.09 13.48
C VAL A 52 -16.44 -14.04 14.48
N ARG A 53 -15.29 -14.29 15.13
CA ARG A 53 -14.67 -13.31 16.05
C ARG A 53 -14.35 -12.00 15.35
N MET A 54 -13.77 -12.05 14.15
CA MET A 54 -13.44 -10.84 13.37
C MET A 54 -14.69 -10.05 12.98
N PHE A 55 -15.76 -10.72 12.56
CA PHE A 55 -17.03 -10.07 12.24
C PHE A 55 -17.68 -9.44 13.47
N ASN A 56 -17.65 -10.12 14.62
CA ASN A 56 -18.13 -9.56 15.89
C ASN A 56 -17.28 -8.38 16.37
N ALA A 57 -15.99 -8.33 16.02
CA ALA A 57 -15.11 -7.19 16.25
C ALA A 57 -15.32 -6.03 15.25
N GLY A 58 -16.34 -6.09 14.38
CA GLY A 58 -16.71 -5.01 13.47
C GLY A 58 -16.05 -5.05 12.09
N ARG A 59 -15.27 -6.09 11.76
CA ARG A 59 -14.74 -6.25 10.39
C ARG A 59 -15.89 -6.44 9.41
N THR A 60 -15.90 -5.72 8.29
CA THR A 60 -16.95 -5.84 7.26
C THR A 60 -16.45 -6.53 5.98
N ASN A 61 -15.14 -6.49 5.71
CA ASN A 61 -14.54 -7.04 4.49
C ASN A 61 -14.30 -8.56 4.59
N VAL A 62 -14.78 -9.29 3.57
CA VAL A 62 -14.61 -10.75 3.41
C VAL A 62 -13.31 -11.14 2.69
N HIS A 63 -12.67 -10.18 2.01
CA HIS A 63 -11.39 -10.40 1.36
C HIS A 63 -10.25 -10.38 2.38
N ALA A 64 -9.14 -11.02 2.00
CA ALA A 64 -7.90 -10.85 2.72
C ALA A 64 -7.51 -9.37 2.68
N GLU A 65 -7.04 -8.84 3.81
CA GLU A 65 -6.41 -7.53 3.79
C GLU A 65 -5.11 -7.64 2.98
N ALA A 66 -4.73 -6.52 2.35
CA ALA A 66 -3.41 -6.41 1.77
C ALA A 66 -2.39 -6.81 2.84
N ARG A 67 -1.55 -7.80 2.54
CA ARG A 67 -0.47 -8.15 3.46
C ARG A 67 0.42 -6.93 3.53
N SER A 68 0.55 -6.34 4.72
CA SER A 68 1.65 -5.42 4.99
C SER A 68 2.93 -6.24 4.86
N GLY A 69 3.58 -6.17 3.69
CA GLY A 69 4.95 -6.64 3.54
C GLY A 69 5.86 -5.86 4.50
N ARG A 70 7.13 -6.26 4.61
CA ARG A 70 8.12 -5.43 5.31
C ARG A 70 8.20 -4.09 4.57
N PRO A 71 7.88 -2.94 5.19
CA PRO A 71 8.04 -1.66 4.54
C PRO A 71 9.55 -1.45 4.31
N VAL A 72 9.95 -1.47 3.03
CA VAL A 72 11.33 -1.17 2.63
C VAL A 72 11.60 0.33 2.77
N VAL A 73 10.55 1.14 2.60
CA VAL A 73 10.56 2.58 2.74
C VAL A 73 9.95 2.96 4.09
N THR A 74 10.71 3.68 4.91
CA THR A 74 10.25 4.25 6.19
C THR A 74 10.11 5.76 6.06
N ASP A 75 9.23 6.38 6.87
CA ASP A 75 9.02 7.84 6.82
C ASP A 75 10.30 8.64 7.12
N ASP A 76 11.16 8.14 8.01
CA ASP A 76 12.46 8.76 8.29
C ASP A 76 13.39 8.72 7.07
N LEU A 77 13.37 7.64 6.30
CA LEU A 77 14.14 7.55 5.06
C LEU A 77 13.61 8.54 4.01
N VAL A 78 12.29 8.62 3.85
CA VAL A 78 11.66 9.58 2.93
C VAL A 78 12.07 11.01 3.28
N ARG A 79 12.02 11.38 4.56
CA ARG A 79 12.43 12.71 5.05
C ARG A 79 13.91 13.00 4.75
N LYS A 80 14.81 12.06 5.02
CA LYS A 80 16.25 12.23 4.74
C LYS A 80 16.54 12.41 3.25
N VAL A 81 15.84 11.65 2.40
CA VAL A 81 15.95 11.80 0.94
C VAL A 81 15.44 13.17 0.50
N ASP A 82 14.33 13.65 1.06
CA ASP A 82 13.79 14.98 0.75
C ASP A 82 14.73 16.11 1.17
N GLU A 83 15.35 16.01 2.35
CA GLU A 83 16.36 16.97 2.84
C GLU A 83 17.56 17.03 1.89
N ALA A 84 18.10 15.88 1.47
CA ALA A 84 19.21 15.82 0.53
C ALA A 84 18.87 16.44 -0.84
N ILE A 85 17.62 16.32 -1.29
CA ILE A 85 17.12 16.95 -2.52
C ILE A 85 16.98 18.46 -2.37
N HIS A 86 16.55 18.93 -1.20
CA HIS A 86 16.44 20.35 -0.90
C HIS A 86 17.81 21.06 -0.86
N GLU A 87 18.84 20.39 -0.35
CA GLU A 87 20.21 20.90 -0.34
C GLU A 87 20.77 21.09 -1.76
N ASN A 88 20.47 20.15 -2.67
CA ASN A 88 20.86 20.26 -4.07
C ASN A 88 19.71 19.91 -5.02
N ARG A 89 18.94 20.94 -5.40
CA ARG A 89 17.82 20.79 -6.36
C ARG A 89 18.25 20.37 -7.76
N ARG A 90 19.56 20.37 -8.07
CA ARG A 90 20.13 19.88 -9.34
C ARG A 90 20.82 18.51 -9.16
N PHE A 91 20.26 17.67 -8.31
CA PHE A 91 20.76 16.31 -8.09
C PHE A 91 20.52 15.39 -9.30
N THR A 92 21.25 14.29 -9.34
CA THR A 92 20.99 13.15 -10.22
C THR A 92 20.65 11.92 -9.38
N MET A 93 19.96 10.93 -9.95
CA MET A 93 19.74 9.66 -9.25
C MET A 93 21.05 8.95 -8.87
N THR A 94 22.16 9.22 -9.58
CA THR A 94 23.47 8.67 -9.25
C THR A 94 24.05 9.32 -8.00
N THR A 95 24.06 10.65 -7.93
CA THR A 95 24.55 11.38 -6.75
C THR A 95 23.70 11.05 -5.51
N LEU A 96 22.39 10.84 -5.69
CA LEU A 96 21.52 10.42 -4.60
C LEU A 96 21.83 8.99 -4.14
N SER A 97 22.11 8.07 -5.07
CA SER A 97 22.53 6.71 -4.73
C SER A 97 23.88 6.65 -4.00
N GLU A 98 24.79 7.57 -4.31
CA GLU A 98 26.08 7.70 -3.60
C GLU A 98 25.90 8.24 -2.18
N ALA A 99 24.92 9.13 -1.95
CA ALA A 99 24.57 9.63 -0.62
C ALA A 99 23.86 8.57 0.25
N PHE A 100 23.18 7.61 -0.37
CA PHE A 100 22.43 6.54 0.30
C PHE A 100 22.86 5.14 -0.18
N PRO A 101 24.12 4.72 0.04
CA PRO A 101 24.66 3.47 -0.50
C PRO A 101 23.99 2.20 0.04
N GLN A 102 23.35 2.29 1.20
CA GLN A 102 22.60 1.20 1.83
C GLN A 102 21.21 0.97 1.22
N ILE A 103 20.75 1.86 0.35
CA ILE A 103 19.43 1.79 -0.29
C ILE A 103 19.61 1.49 -1.77
N SER A 104 18.78 0.60 -2.31
CA SER A 104 18.84 0.30 -3.73
C SER A 104 18.37 1.49 -4.56
N ARG A 105 18.94 1.64 -5.77
CA ARG A 105 18.59 2.73 -6.69
C ARG A 105 17.11 2.73 -7.07
N THR A 106 16.48 1.55 -7.15
CA THR A 106 15.04 1.42 -7.44
C THR A 106 14.19 2.00 -6.32
N VAL A 107 14.51 1.67 -5.06
CA VAL A 107 13.79 2.20 -3.90
C VAL A 107 13.96 3.71 -3.80
N LEU A 108 15.16 4.24 -4.08
CA LEU A 108 15.35 5.69 -4.16
C LEU A 108 14.50 6.33 -5.26
N PHE A 109 14.34 5.66 -6.41
CA PHE A 109 13.47 6.16 -7.47
C PHE A 109 12.01 6.20 -7.03
N GLU A 110 11.49 5.12 -6.44
CA GLU A 110 10.14 5.05 -5.86
C GLU A 110 9.90 6.14 -4.81
N ILE A 111 10.88 6.40 -3.93
CA ILE A 111 10.79 7.48 -2.94
C ILE A 111 10.65 8.84 -3.63
N VAL A 112 11.49 9.12 -4.63
CA VAL A 112 11.49 10.40 -5.33
C VAL A 112 10.20 10.59 -6.15
N SER A 113 9.77 9.58 -6.89
CA SER A 113 8.61 9.68 -7.80
C SER A 113 7.28 9.49 -7.11
N ASP A 114 7.15 8.47 -6.26
CA ASP A 114 5.84 8.00 -5.79
C ASP A 114 5.50 8.55 -4.41
N HIS A 115 6.51 8.64 -3.52
CA HIS A 115 6.33 9.17 -2.17
C HIS A 115 6.44 10.70 -2.12
N LEU A 116 7.48 11.27 -2.73
CA LEU A 116 7.73 12.72 -2.76
C LEU A 116 7.06 13.44 -3.95
N ASN A 117 6.60 12.70 -4.95
CA ASN A 117 5.96 13.24 -6.16
C ASN A 117 6.86 14.23 -6.93
N TYR A 118 8.17 14.06 -6.87
CA TYR A 118 9.11 14.85 -7.66
C TYR A 118 9.23 14.34 -9.08
N CYS A 119 9.34 15.29 -10.01
CA CYS A 119 9.54 15.02 -11.43
C CYS A 119 10.81 15.71 -11.93
N LYS A 120 11.45 15.09 -12.92
CA LYS A 120 12.60 15.70 -13.59
C LYS A 120 12.12 16.84 -14.48
N LEU A 121 12.62 18.04 -14.22
CA LEU A 121 12.39 19.21 -15.07
C LEU A 121 13.69 19.63 -15.76
N CYS A 122 13.59 20.04 -17.02
CA CYS A 122 14.71 20.64 -17.74
C CYS A 122 14.85 22.11 -17.33
N SER A 123 16.09 22.53 -17.05
CA SER A 123 16.38 23.95 -16.79
C SER A 123 16.07 24.79 -18.03
N ARG A 124 15.52 26.00 -17.82
CA ARG A 124 15.29 26.95 -18.90
C ARG A 124 16.59 27.62 -19.32
N TRP A 125 16.72 27.89 -20.61
CA TRP A 125 17.88 28.62 -21.13
C TRP A 125 17.83 30.08 -20.68
N VAL A 126 18.94 30.59 -20.16
CA VAL A 126 19.06 31.98 -19.70
C VAL A 126 19.98 32.73 -20.67
N PRO A 127 19.50 33.75 -21.40
CA PRO A 127 20.27 34.39 -22.46
C PRO A 127 21.57 35.07 -22.02
N LYS A 128 21.63 35.54 -20.78
CA LYS A 128 22.81 36.20 -20.22
C LYS A 128 22.79 36.15 -18.70
N MET A 129 23.97 35.98 -18.10
CA MET A 129 24.16 36.16 -16.67
C MET A 129 24.02 37.64 -16.31
N LEU A 130 22.98 37.98 -15.54
CA LEU A 130 22.70 39.35 -15.14
C LEU A 130 23.54 39.73 -13.93
N THR A 131 24.16 40.90 -14.00
CA THR A 131 24.76 41.58 -12.84
C THR A 131 23.65 42.28 -12.06
N ASP A 132 23.94 42.68 -10.82
CA ASP A 132 22.94 43.37 -10.00
C ASP A 132 22.52 44.70 -10.61
N VAL A 133 23.44 45.42 -11.27
CA VAL A 133 23.11 46.63 -12.05
C VAL A 133 22.07 46.34 -13.15
N HIS A 134 22.23 45.22 -13.89
CA HIS A 134 21.26 44.83 -14.92
C HIS A 134 19.88 44.50 -14.31
N LYS A 135 19.85 43.87 -13.13
CA LYS A 135 18.60 43.54 -12.42
C LYS A 135 17.90 44.82 -11.94
N THR A 136 18.61 45.72 -11.27
CA THR A 136 18.06 46.98 -10.75
C THR A 136 17.47 47.83 -11.88
N ARG A 137 18.17 47.94 -13.02
CA ARG A 137 17.64 48.66 -14.19
C ARG A 137 16.37 48.04 -14.76
N ARG A 138 16.18 46.72 -14.67
CA ARG A 138 14.95 46.05 -15.16
C ARG A 138 13.76 46.20 -14.22
N TYR A 139 13.99 46.31 -12.91
CA TYR A 139 12.92 46.55 -11.93
C TYR A 139 12.49 48.02 -11.84
N ALA A 140 13.32 48.95 -12.34
CA ALA A 140 13.05 50.38 -12.29
C ALA A 140 12.15 50.90 -13.44
N TYR A 141 11.76 50.02 -14.37
CA TYR A 141 10.73 50.25 -15.39
C TYR A 141 9.53 49.35 -15.11
#